data_AF-A0A257MX81-F1
#
_entry.id   AF-A0A257MX81-F1
#
_cell.length_a   1.000
_cell.length_b   1.000
_cell.length_c   1.000
_cell.angle_alpha   90.00
_cell.angle_beta   90.00
_cell.angle_gamma   90.00
#
_symmetry.space_group_name_H-M   'P 1'
#
loop_
_entity.id
_entity.type
_entity.pdbx_description
1 polymer ?
#
loop_
_entity_poly.entity_id
_entity_poly.type
_entity_poly.pdbx_seq_one_letter_code
_entity_poly.pdbx_strand_id
1 'polypeptide(L)'
;MNDFIEPPYETADAAINKKRELPLIWLLPLCALLVSAWLIYKTVSEKGPEITINFPSADGLEIDKTKIKYLDVEIGKVTDIAINKDMKTIDVTAEMHKESSGYLTNNTQFWVVKPQIGLSGVTGLGTLMSGAYIAIKPEKGKKERHFKGLDTPPVLETNAQGKRFILETTNIGSMGPGTQISFHGIAVGEVLDYQLAQ
;
A
#
# COMPACT_ATOMS: atom_id res chain seq x y z
N MET A 1 -36.34 -96.38 -8.62
CA MET A 1 -35.43 -95.21 -8.72
C MET A 1 -36.29 -94.03 -9.16
N ASN A 2 -36.10 -92.89 -8.50
CA ASN A 2 -36.85 -91.62 -8.53
C ASN A 2 -37.48 -91.19 -9.86
N ASP A 3 -38.53 -90.36 -9.75
CA ASP A 3 -38.46 -89.01 -10.29
C ASP A 3 -39.24 -88.04 -9.39
N PHE A 4 -38.49 -87.28 -8.58
CA PHE A 4 -39.02 -86.14 -7.84
C PHE A 4 -39.10 -84.96 -8.82
N ILE A 5 -40.31 -84.50 -9.12
CA ILE A 5 -40.53 -83.32 -9.95
C ILE A 5 -40.41 -82.08 -9.06
N GLU A 6 -39.30 -81.35 -9.18
CA GLU A 6 -39.16 -80.02 -8.56
C GLU A 6 -39.95 -78.96 -9.33
N PRO A 7 -40.66 -78.04 -8.65
CA PRO A 7 -41.39 -76.98 -9.32
C PRO A 7 -40.44 -75.92 -9.90
N PRO A 8 -40.82 -75.21 -10.99
CA PRO A 8 -39.97 -74.21 -11.60
C PRO A 8 -39.82 -73.01 -10.67
N TYR A 9 -38.58 -72.58 -10.41
CA TYR A 9 -38.32 -71.36 -9.67
C TYR A 9 -38.54 -70.14 -10.58
N GLU A 10 -39.39 -69.23 -10.15
CA GLU A 10 -39.62 -67.95 -10.81
C GLU A 10 -38.46 -67.02 -10.46
N THR A 11 -37.57 -66.76 -11.41
CA THR A 11 -36.51 -65.76 -11.24
C THR A 11 -37.14 -64.38 -11.32
N ALA A 12 -37.57 -63.85 -10.18
CA ALA A 12 -37.90 -62.44 -10.06
C ALA A 12 -36.62 -61.64 -10.36
N ASP A 13 -36.56 -61.07 -11.57
CA ASP A 13 -35.49 -60.14 -11.96
C ASP A 13 -35.53 -58.94 -11.00
N ALA A 14 -34.59 -58.94 -10.05
CA ALA A 14 -34.46 -57.87 -9.09
C ALA A 14 -34.12 -56.57 -9.82
N ALA A 15 -35.09 -55.67 -9.93
CA ALA A 15 -34.86 -54.32 -10.44
C ALA A 15 -33.98 -53.56 -9.43
N ILE A 16 -32.66 -53.59 -9.65
CA ILE A 16 -31.67 -52.88 -8.85
C ILE A 16 -31.83 -51.38 -9.10
N ASN A 17 -32.64 -50.71 -8.28
CA ASN A 17 -32.68 -49.25 -8.23
C ASN A 17 -31.46 -48.75 -7.47
N LYS A 18 -30.35 -48.63 -8.19
CA LYS A 18 -29.09 -48.06 -7.67
C LYS A 18 -29.30 -46.56 -7.48
N LYS A 19 -29.73 -46.15 -6.28
CA LYS A 19 -29.62 -44.76 -5.87
C LYS A 19 -28.16 -44.35 -6.07
N ARG A 20 -27.95 -43.31 -6.87
CA ARG A 20 -26.63 -42.76 -7.17
C ARG A 20 -26.19 -41.96 -5.97
N GLU A 21 -25.80 -42.67 -4.92
CA GLU A 21 -25.19 -42.09 -3.72
C GLU A 21 -23.79 -41.67 -4.16
N LEU A 22 -23.67 -40.42 -4.60
CA LEU A 22 -22.35 -39.81 -4.74
C LEU A 22 -21.70 -39.98 -3.36
N PRO A 23 -20.62 -40.76 -3.25
CA PRO A 23 -20.09 -41.11 -1.93
C PRO A 23 -19.74 -39.79 -1.25
N LEU A 24 -20.25 -39.60 -0.03
CA LEU A 24 -20.06 -38.38 0.78
C LEU A 24 -18.56 -38.00 0.88
N ILE A 25 -17.67 -38.98 0.72
CA ILE A 25 -16.22 -38.88 0.56
C ILE A 25 -15.79 -37.87 -0.53
N TRP A 26 -16.57 -37.67 -1.60
CA TRP A 26 -16.27 -36.71 -2.67
C TRP A 26 -16.69 -35.26 -2.35
N LEU A 27 -17.46 -35.03 -1.28
CA LEU A 27 -17.69 -33.67 -0.78
C LEU A 27 -16.42 -33.09 -0.18
N LEU A 28 -15.59 -33.90 0.47
CA LEU A 28 -14.33 -33.44 1.06
C LEU A 28 -13.38 -32.78 0.04
N PRO A 29 -13.02 -33.42 -1.10
CA PRO A 29 -12.19 -32.78 -2.12
C PRO A 29 -12.89 -31.59 -2.79
N LEU A 30 -14.22 -31.63 -2.98
CA LEU A 30 -14.96 -30.51 -3.54
C LEU A 30 -14.94 -29.28 -2.61
N CYS A 31 -15.11 -29.50 -1.30
CA CYS A 31 -14.98 -28.47 -0.28
C CYS A 31 -13.55 -27.92 -0.24
N ALA A 32 -12.53 -28.78 -0.27
CA ALA A 32 -11.14 -28.34 -0.32
C ALA A 32 -10.85 -27.47 -1.56
N LEU A 33 -11.38 -27.87 -2.73
CA LEU A 33 -11.27 -27.12 -3.97
C LEU A 33 -11.98 -25.76 -3.86
N LEU A 34 -13.19 -25.72 -3.31
CA LEU A 34 -13.93 -24.47 -3.08
C LEU A 34 -13.19 -23.52 -2.14
N VAL A 35 -12.66 -24.01 -1.02
CA VAL A 35 -11.87 -23.20 -0.08
C VAL A 35 -10.61 -22.67 -0.76
N SER A 36 -9.94 -23.49 -1.56
CA SER A 36 -8.74 -23.09 -2.30
C SER A 36 -9.06 -22.01 -3.34
N ALA A 37 -10.12 -22.19 -4.11
CA ALA A 37 -10.61 -21.20 -5.07
C ALA A 37 -11.00 -19.89 -4.37
N TRP A 38 -11.63 -19.97 -3.20
CA TRP A 38 -11.99 -18.80 -2.41
C TRP A 38 -10.77 -18.05 -1.88
N LEU A 39 -9.76 -18.75 -1.35
CA LEU A 39 -8.52 -18.12 -0.89
C LEU A 39 -7.75 -17.44 -2.02
N ILE A 40 -7.69 -18.06 -3.20
CA ILE A 40 -7.11 -17.46 -4.41
C ILE A 40 -7.87 -16.20 -4.80
N TYR A 41 -9.21 -16.27 -4.83
CA TYR A 41 -10.05 -15.12 -5.17
C TYR A 41 -9.87 -13.96 -4.19
N LYS A 42 -9.87 -14.24 -2.88
CA LYS A 42 -9.66 -13.25 -1.83
C LYS A 42 -8.30 -12.56 -1.99
N THR A 43 -7.25 -13.36 -2.14
CA THR A 43 -5.88 -12.87 -2.31
C THR A 43 -5.76 -11.97 -3.54
N VAL A 44 -6.30 -12.38 -4.69
CA VAL A 44 -6.20 -11.60 -5.93
C VAL A 44 -7.06 -10.33 -5.88
N SER A 45 -8.19 -10.35 -5.17
CA SER A 45 -9.11 -9.20 -5.12
C SER A 45 -8.62 -8.07 -4.21
N GLU A 46 -7.79 -8.38 -3.20
CA GLU A 46 -7.21 -7.39 -2.27
C GLU A 46 -5.99 -6.66 -2.84
N LYS A 47 -5.28 -7.29 -3.80
CA LYS A 47 -4.13 -6.68 -4.47
C LYS A 47 -4.57 -5.53 -5.38
N GLY A 48 -3.98 -4.36 -5.16
CA GLY A 48 -4.17 -3.20 -6.02
C GLY A 48 -3.08 -3.08 -7.09
N PRO A 49 -3.00 -1.92 -7.74
CA PRO A 49 -2.04 -1.70 -8.81
C PRO A 49 -0.60 -1.68 -8.30
N GLU A 50 0.31 -2.33 -9.03
CA GLU A 50 1.75 -2.11 -8.88
C GLU A 50 2.17 -0.78 -9.52
N ILE A 51 3.04 -0.04 -8.84
CA ILE A 51 3.62 1.23 -9.28
C ILE A 51 5.14 1.23 -9.12
N THR A 52 5.81 2.08 -9.88
CA THR A 52 7.26 2.30 -9.80
C THR A 52 7.52 3.77 -9.46
N ILE A 53 8.34 4.03 -8.45
CA ILE A 53 8.71 5.36 -8.00
C ILE A 53 10.23 5.50 -8.11
N ASN A 54 10.68 6.48 -8.87
CA ASN A 54 12.10 6.75 -9.05
C ASN A 54 12.60 7.71 -7.95
N PHE A 55 13.55 7.25 -7.13
CA PHE A 55 14.20 8.07 -6.10
C PHE A 55 15.70 8.18 -6.37
N PRO A 56 16.39 9.23 -5.88
CA PRO A 56 17.84 9.32 -6.00
C PRO A 56 18.59 8.41 -5.01
N SER A 57 17.94 7.94 -3.94
CA SER A 57 18.56 7.07 -2.92
C SER A 57 17.55 6.13 -2.25
N ALA A 58 18.03 4.95 -1.85
CA ALA A 58 17.28 3.93 -1.10
C ALA A 58 17.33 4.14 0.43
N ASP A 59 17.96 5.21 0.89
CA ASP A 59 18.29 5.38 2.31
C ASP A 59 17.03 5.33 3.21
N GLY A 60 17.01 4.36 4.12
CA GLY A 60 15.90 4.08 5.03
C GLY A 60 14.72 3.30 4.42
N LEU A 61 14.78 2.94 3.13
CA LEU A 61 13.77 2.12 2.47
C LEU A 61 14.15 0.63 2.53
N GLU A 62 13.21 -0.20 2.95
CA GLU A 62 13.37 -1.64 3.09
C GLU A 62 12.24 -2.38 2.36
N ILE A 63 12.63 -3.39 1.59
CA ILE A 63 11.69 -4.30 0.90
C ILE A 63 10.80 -4.99 1.93
N ASP A 64 9.52 -5.09 1.63
CA ASP A 64 8.49 -5.71 2.47
C ASP A 64 8.24 -5.09 3.85
N LYS A 65 8.95 -4.02 4.22
CA LYS A 65 8.78 -3.29 5.48
C LYS A 65 8.35 -1.86 5.30
N THR A 66 8.88 -1.16 4.30
CA THR A 66 8.51 0.23 4.05
C THR A 66 7.10 0.33 3.53
N LYS A 67 6.29 1.12 4.24
CA LYS A 67 4.89 1.38 3.94
C LYS A 67 4.72 2.66 3.14
N ILE A 68 3.72 2.68 2.27
CA ILE A 68 3.23 3.90 1.63
C ILE A 68 2.02 4.39 2.42
N LYS A 69 2.06 5.65 2.86
CA LYS A 69 1.04 6.24 3.73
C LYS A 69 0.45 7.53 3.17
N TYR A 70 -0.86 7.68 3.30
CA TYR A 70 -1.58 8.93 3.13
C TYR A 70 -2.20 9.34 4.45
N LEU A 71 -1.88 10.54 4.97
CA LEU A 71 -2.40 11.01 6.27
C LEU A 71 -2.23 9.95 7.40
N ASP A 72 -1.06 9.31 7.45
CA ASP A 72 -0.69 8.21 8.36
C ASP A 72 -1.47 6.88 8.18
N VAL A 73 -2.35 6.78 7.19
CA VAL A 73 -3.05 5.55 6.80
C VAL A 73 -2.23 4.78 5.77
N GLU A 74 -1.99 3.49 6.02
CA GLU A 74 -1.30 2.58 5.11
C GLU A 74 -2.15 2.28 3.87
N ILE A 75 -1.60 2.57 2.69
CA ILE A 75 -2.28 2.41 1.39
C ILE A 75 -1.47 1.55 0.41
N GLY A 76 -0.33 1.03 0.83
CA GLY A 76 0.55 0.22 0.01
C GLY A 76 1.87 -0.10 0.70
N LYS A 77 2.70 -0.89 0.04
CA LYS A 77 3.97 -1.38 0.58
C LYS A 77 5.01 -1.54 -0.52
N VAL A 78 6.27 -1.27 -0.18
CA VAL A 78 7.41 -1.51 -1.09
C VAL A 78 7.64 -3.01 -1.22
N THR A 79 7.74 -3.49 -2.47
CA THR A 79 7.94 -4.91 -2.81
C THR A 79 9.27 -5.18 -3.49
N ASP A 80 9.89 -4.18 -4.13
CA ASP A 80 11.21 -4.32 -4.74
C ASP A 80 11.96 -2.98 -4.79
N ILE A 81 13.29 -3.03 -4.76
CA ILE A 81 14.16 -1.87 -4.91
C ILE A 81 15.31 -2.27 -5.84
N ALA A 82 15.37 -1.64 -7.02
CA ALA A 82 16.40 -1.89 -8.02
C ALA A 82 17.18 -0.60 -8.34
N ILE A 83 18.48 -0.73 -8.62
CA ILE A 83 19.27 0.38 -9.14
C ILE A 83 18.95 0.53 -10.63
N ASN A 84 18.63 1.76 -11.05
CA ASN A 84 18.34 2.05 -12.46
C ASN A 84 19.62 1.91 -13.30
N LYS A 85 19.47 1.67 -14.60
CA LYS A 85 20.58 1.49 -15.55
C LYS A 85 21.53 2.68 -15.62
N ASP A 86 21.04 3.88 -15.26
CA ASP A 86 21.84 5.09 -15.20
C ASP A 86 22.78 5.17 -13.98
N MET A 87 22.64 4.24 -13.01
CA MET A 87 23.37 4.17 -11.75
C MET A 87 23.25 5.43 -10.87
N LYS A 88 22.30 6.33 -11.19
CA LYS A 88 22.08 7.60 -10.48
C LYS A 88 20.81 7.59 -9.67
N THR A 89 19.88 6.73 -10.04
CA THR A 89 18.57 6.63 -9.41
C THR A 89 18.26 5.18 -9.07
N ILE A 90 17.27 5.01 -8.22
CA ILE A 90 16.70 3.72 -7.87
C ILE A 90 15.24 3.69 -8.31
N ASP A 91 14.79 2.53 -8.77
CA ASP A 91 13.40 2.25 -9.05
C ASP A 91 12.85 1.45 -7.87
N VAL A 92 11.92 2.07 -7.14
CA VAL A 92 11.20 1.46 -6.02
C VAL A 92 9.86 0.97 -6.54
N THR A 93 9.67 -0.34 -6.55
CA THR A 93 8.40 -0.96 -6.90
C THR A 93 7.56 -1.13 -5.65
N ALA A 94 6.30 -0.76 -5.74
CA ALA A 94 5.37 -0.85 -4.64
C ALA A 94 4.02 -1.42 -5.07
N GLU A 95 3.47 -2.28 -4.21
CA GLU A 95 2.13 -2.82 -4.32
C GLU A 95 1.17 -1.93 -3.54
N MET A 96 0.21 -1.34 -4.25
CA MET A 96 -0.78 -0.45 -3.67
C MET A 96 -2.06 -1.19 -3.31
N HIS A 97 -2.84 -0.70 -2.36
CA HIS A 97 -4.18 -1.22 -2.09
C HIS A 97 -5.14 -0.84 -3.22
N LYS A 98 -6.13 -1.69 -3.51
CA LYS A 98 -7.10 -1.46 -4.59
C LYS A 98 -7.84 -0.12 -4.50
N GLU A 99 -8.16 0.30 -3.28
CA GLU A 99 -8.84 1.56 -2.96
C GLU A 99 -8.02 2.80 -3.33
N SER A 100 -6.68 2.68 -3.31
CA SER A 100 -5.78 3.79 -3.62
C SER A 100 -5.64 4.09 -5.11
N SER A 101 -6.11 3.19 -5.98
CA SER A 101 -5.98 3.30 -7.44
C SER A 101 -6.62 4.55 -8.05
N GLY A 102 -7.63 5.12 -7.39
CA GLY A 102 -8.27 6.37 -7.80
C GLY A 102 -7.40 7.61 -7.62
N TYR A 103 -6.35 7.51 -6.82
CA TYR A 103 -5.47 8.62 -6.42
C TYR A 103 -4.10 8.58 -7.11
N LEU A 104 -3.83 7.57 -7.94
CA LEU A 104 -2.57 7.39 -8.66
C LEU A 104 -2.63 8.12 -10.00
N THR A 105 -2.19 9.37 -10.02
CA THR A 105 -2.23 10.24 -11.20
C THR A 105 -0.89 10.88 -11.52
N ASN A 106 -0.72 11.38 -12.74
CA ASN A 106 0.50 12.07 -13.19
C ASN A 106 0.92 13.28 -12.32
N ASN A 107 0.00 13.84 -11.51
CA ASN A 107 0.27 14.96 -10.62
C ASN A 107 0.53 14.52 -9.16
N THR A 108 0.45 13.21 -8.90
CA THR A 108 0.63 12.67 -7.55
C THR A 108 2.10 12.70 -7.15
N GLN A 109 2.36 13.24 -5.97
CA GLN A 109 3.72 13.40 -5.46
C GLN A 109 4.00 12.37 -4.37
N PHE A 110 5.22 11.82 -4.38
CA PHE A 110 5.71 10.87 -3.39
C PHE A 110 7.00 11.40 -2.78
N TRP A 111 7.21 11.21 -1.49
CA TRP A 111 8.47 11.57 -0.82
C TRP A 111 8.77 10.62 0.32
N VAL A 112 10.05 10.50 0.69
CA VAL A 112 10.47 9.68 1.82
C VAL A 112 10.44 10.51 3.09
N VAL A 113 9.75 10.02 4.13
CA VAL A 113 9.76 10.61 5.47
C VAL A 113 10.70 9.79 6.35
N LYS A 114 11.74 10.44 6.86
CA LYS A 114 12.76 9.83 7.73
C LYS A 114 12.60 10.34 9.17
N PRO A 115 12.91 9.51 10.19
CA PRO A 115 12.98 9.99 11.56
C PRO A 115 14.10 11.03 11.70
N GLN A 116 13.79 12.19 12.27
CA GLN A 116 14.78 13.23 12.59
C GLN A 116 15.04 13.24 14.09
N ILE A 117 16.30 13.08 14.51
CA ILE A 117 16.70 13.14 15.92
C ILE A 117 17.20 14.56 16.21
N GLY A 118 16.37 15.37 16.89
CA GLY A 118 16.73 16.71 17.36
C GLY A 118 17.23 16.73 18.81
N LEU A 119 18.13 17.66 19.13
CA LEU A 119 18.70 17.86 20.48
C LEU A 119 17.72 18.51 21.49
N SER A 120 16.56 19.01 21.03
CA SER A 120 15.58 19.74 21.87
C SER A 120 14.38 18.90 22.33
N GLY A 121 14.34 17.60 22.01
CA GLY A 121 13.21 16.71 22.31
C GLY A 121 12.91 15.78 21.14
N VAL A 122 12.29 14.63 21.46
CA VAL A 122 12.04 13.56 20.48
C VAL A 122 10.71 13.80 19.76
N THR A 123 10.72 14.58 18.68
CA THR A 123 9.59 14.63 17.75
C THR A 123 9.65 13.39 16.85
N GLY A 124 8.60 12.57 16.82
CA GLY A 124 8.58 11.36 15.98
C GLY A 124 9.06 10.06 16.63
N LEU A 125 8.88 9.87 17.96
CA LEU A 125 9.12 8.57 18.62
C LEU A 125 8.46 7.37 17.89
N GLY A 126 7.32 7.59 17.22
CA GLY A 126 6.65 6.56 16.40
C GLY A 126 7.44 6.09 15.18
N THR A 127 8.27 6.94 14.57
CA THR A 127 9.11 6.58 13.40
C THR A 127 10.44 5.95 13.79
N LEU A 128 10.93 6.14 15.02
CA LEU A 128 12.12 5.42 15.51
C LEU A 128 11.88 3.91 15.61
N MET A 129 10.65 3.49 15.92
CA MET A 129 10.27 2.07 15.98
C MET A 129 9.76 1.53 14.63
N SER A 130 9.14 2.39 13.80
CA SER A 130 8.48 1.97 12.56
C SER A 130 9.35 2.10 11.29
N GLY A 131 10.50 2.79 11.39
CA GLY A 131 11.39 3.05 10.25
C GLY A 131 10.90 4.17 9.33
N ALA A 132 11.65 4.39 8.25
CA ALA A 132 11.26 5.35 7.21
C ALA A 132 10.05 4.82 6.42
N TYR A 133 9.20 5.74 5.96
CA TYR A 133 8.02 5.43 5.16
C TYR A 133 7.91 6.40 3.98
N ILE A 134 7.15 6.00 2.96
CA ILE A 134 6.88 6.86 1.80
C ILE A 134 5.52 7.53 2.03
N ALA A 135 5.48 8.85 1.94
CA ALA A 135 4.25 9.61 1.98
C ALA A 135 3.79 9.97 0.56
N ILE A 136 2.47 10.15 0.40
CA ILE A 136 1.84 10.52 -0.86
C ILE A 136 1.02 11.80 -0.70
N LYS A 137 1.01 12.64 -1.74
CA LYS A 137 0.07 13.75 -1.91
C LYS A 137 -0.69 13.51 -3.22
N PRO A 138 -1.93 13.01 -3.16
CA PRO A 138 -2.72 12.73 -4.34
C PRO A 138 -3.27 14.02 -4.94
N GLU A 139 -3.23 14.10 -6.25
CA GLU A 139 -3.81 15.20 -7.02
C GLU A 139 -4.62 14.66 -8.19
N LYS A 140 -5.63 15.39 -8.66
CA LYS A 140 -6.43 14.96 -9.81
C LYS A 140 -5.60 15.04 -11.09
N GLY A 141 -5.76 14.06 -11.97
CA GLY A 141 -4.98 13.97 -13.19
C GLY A 141 -5.29 12.70 -13.99
N LYS A 142 -4.43 12.40 -14.95
CA LYS A 142 -4.49 11.16 -15.74
C LYS A 142 -3.87 10.02 -14.93
N LYS A 143 -4.42 8.82 -15.05
CA LYS A 143 -3.87 7.63 -14.37
C LYS A 143 -2.42 7.40 -14.80
N GLU A 144 -1.56 7.19 -13.82
CA GLU A 144 -0.11 7.03 -13.99
C GLU A 144 0.35 5.85 -13.12
N ARG A 145 1.42 5.18 -13.52
CA ARG A 145 2.05 4.09 -12.74
C ARG A 145 3.53 4.32 -12.47
N HIS A 146 4.15 5.30 -13.14
CA HIS A 146 5.54 5.66 -12.97
C HIS A 146 5.60 7.06 -12.37
N PHE A 147 6.30 7.20 -11.26
CA PHE A 147 6.33 8.43 -10.50
C PHE A 147 7.76 8.86 -10.25
N LYS A 148 7.97 10.16 -10.11
CA LYS A 148 9.21 10.72 -9.62
C LYS A 148 9.05 11.03 -8.13
N GLY A 149 9.90 10.42 -7.32
CA GLY A 149 10.02 10.71 -5.90
C GLY A 149 10.69 12.05 -5.65
N LEU A 150 10.22 12.75 -4.63
CA LEU A 150 10.79 13.99 -4.12
C LEU A 150 11.66 13.68 -2.89
N ASP A 151 12.77 14.40 -2.77
CA ASP A 151 13.67 14.29 -1.61
C ASP A 151 13.11 14.98 -0.37
N THR A 152 12.35 16.06 -0.59
CA THR A 152 11.73 16.86 0.45
C THR A 152 10.22 16.78 0.36
N PRO A 153 9.51 16.86 1.51
CA PRO A 153 8.06 16.95 1.51
C PRO A 153 7.62 18.17 0.69
N PRO A 154 6.64 18.04 -0.21
CA PRO A 154 6.04 19.21 -0.83
C PRO A 154 5.37 20.04 0.26
N VAL A 155 5.21 21.35 0.02
CA VAL A 155 4.37 22.19 0.88
C VAL A 155 2.97 21.57 0.89
N LEU A 156 2.64 20.92 2.02
CA LEU A 156 1.32 20.42 2.27
C LEU A 156 0.46 21.65 2.50
N GLU A 157 -0.56 21.83 1.68
CA GLU A 157 -1.64 22.74 2.03
C GLU A 157 -2.32 22.12 3.23
N THR A 158 -1.79 22.40 4.42
CA THR A 158 -2.43 21.94 5.64
C THR A 158 -3.84 22.53 5.62
N ASN A 159 -4.83 21.67 5.84
CA ASN A 159 -6.23 22.08 5.92
C ASN A 159 -6.51 22.95 7.17
N ALA A 160 -5.44 23.40 7.86
CA ALA A 160 -5.53 24.38 8.92
C ALA A 160 -6.05 25.69 8.32
N GLN A 161 -7.22 26.13 8.80
CA GLN A 161 -7.73 27.45 8.52
C GLN A 161 -6.66 28.48 8.91
N GLY A 162 -6.10 29.16 7.91
CA GLY A 162 -5.00 30.08 8.10
C GLY A 162 -4.69 30.87 6.84
N LYS A 163 -3.93 31.95 6.99
CA LYS A 163 -3.43 32.75 5.87
C LYS A 163 -1.98 32.40 5.61
N ARG A 164 -1.63 32.25 4.33
CA ARG A 164 -0.25 32.08 3.89
C ARG A 164 0.30 33.42 3.43
N PHE A 165 1.54 33.68 3.81
CA PHE A 165 2.26 34.89 3.43
C PHE A 165 3.59 34.49 2.83
N ILE A 166 3.99 35.19 1.77
CA ILE A 166 5.34 35.11 1.22
C ILE A 166 6.11 36.29 1.80
N LEU A 167 7.24 36.02 2.42
CA LEU A 167 8.13 37.02 3.01
C LEU A 167 9.45 36.98 2.25
N GLU A 168 9.87 38.15 1.77
CA GLU A 168 11.15 38.30 1.08
C GLU A 168 12.19 38.89 2.04
N THR A 169 13.39 38.34 2.02
CA THR A 169 14.51 38.78 2.84
C THR A 169 15.82 38.56 2.10
N THR A 170 16.78 39.44 2.30
CA THR A 170 18.15 39.28 1.79
C THR A 170 18.95 38.23 2.54
N ASN A 171 18.54 37.86 3.76
CA ASN A 171 19.18 36.82 4.55
C ASN A 171 18.15 36.06 5.39
N ILE A 172 18.08 34.74 5.20
CA ILE A 172 17.18 33.84 5.95
C ILE A 172 17.73 33.48 7.35
N GLY A 173 19.02 33.73 7.59
CA GLY A 173 19.68 33.39 8.86
C GLY A 173 19.58 31.89 9.17
N SER A 174 19.19 31.56 10.40
CA SER A 174 19.00 30.18 10.86
C SER A 174 17.54 29.70 10.77
N MET A 175 16.68 30.40 10.00
CA MET A 175 15.29 30.01 9.83
C MET A 175 15.18 28.88 8.81
N GLY A 176 14.47 27.82 9.16
CA GLY A 176 14.13 26.71 8.27
C GLY A 176 12.67 26.27 8.42
N PRO A 177 12.23 25.29 7.62
CA PRO A 177 10.89 24.70 7.77
C PRO A 177 10.63 24.27 9.22
N GLY A 178 9.45 24.60 9.75
CA GLY A 178 9.05 24.35 11.14
C GLY A 178 9.51 25.41 12.15
N THR A 179 10.24 26.46 11.73
CA THR A 179 10.58 27.58 12.63
C THR A 179 9.31 28.31 13.06
N GLN A 180 9.12 28.48 14.37
CA GLN A 180 7.88 29.04 14.92
C GLN A 180 7.82 30.57 14.76
N ILE A 181 6.72 31.05 14.20
CA ILE A 181 6.41 32.48 14.11
C ILE A 181 5.61 32.86 15.36
N SER A 182 6.11 33.86 16.10
CA SER A 182 5.47 34.34 17.32
C SER A 182 4.99 35.78 17.19
N PHE A 183 3.87 36.08 17.83
CA PHE A 183 3.36 37.43 18.02
C PHE A 183 3.13 37.63 19.52
N HIS A 184 3.82 38.61 20.11
CA HIS A 184 3.81 38.86 21.56
C HIS A 184 4.11 37.62 22.43
N GLY A 185 5.07 36.79 21.99
CA GLY A 185 5.47 35.58 22.74
C GLY A 185 4.50 34.40 22.60
N ILE A 186 3.41 34.54 21.85
CA ILE A 186 2.49 33.46 21.53
C ILE A 186 2.82 32.94 20.14
N ALA A 187 2.92 31.63 20.00
CA ALA A 187 3.07 30.98 18.71
C ALA A 187 1.80 31.16 17.86
N VAL A 188 1.95 31.78 16.69
CA VAL A 188 0.84 32.10 15.79
C VAL A 188 0.99 31.47 14.40
N GLY A 189 2.13 30.84 14.12
CA GLY A 189 2.37 30.14 12.86
C GLY A 189 3.73 29.46 12.82
N GLU A 190 4.08 28.96 11.64
CA GLU A 190 5.36 28.32 11.36
C GLU A 190 5.84 28.66 9.95
N VAL A 191 7.15 28.60 9.75
CA VAL A 191 7.77 28.69 8.42
C VAL A 191 7.51 27.37 7.70
N LEU A 192 6.83 27.43 6.55
CA LEU A 192 6.50 26.22 5.78
C LEU A 192 7.67 25.75 4.91
N ASP A 193 8.29 26.68 4.18
CA ASP A 193 9.38 26.39 3.23
C ASP A 193 10.16 27.67 2.90
N TYR A 194 11.31 27.53 2.24
CA TYR A 194 12.07 28.65 1.69
C TYR A 194 12.65 28.31 0.31
N GLN A 195 12.72 29.32 -0.55
CA GLN A 195 13.32 29.21 -1.87
C GLN A 195 14.09 30.50 -2.21
N LEU A 196 15.11 30.38 -3.05
CA LEU A 196 15.81 31.54 -3.57
C LEU A 196 14.89 32.26 -4.58
N ALA A 197 14.65 33.55 -4.38
CA ALA A 197 13.98 34.36 -5.40
C ALA A 197 14.86 34.43 -6.65
N GLN A 198 14.28 34.13 -7.82
CA GLN A 198 14.95 34.22 -9.12
C GLN A 198 15.09 35.67 -9.59
#